data_AF-A0AAC9R145-F1
#
_entry.id   AF-A0AAC9R145-F1
#
_cell.length_a   1.000
_cell.length_b   1.000
_cell.length_c   1.000
_cell.angle_alpha   90.00
_cell.angle_beta   90.00
_cell.angle_gamma   90.00
#
_symmetry.space_group_name_H-M   'P 1'
#
loop_
_entity.id
_entity.type
_entity.pdbx_description
1 polymer ?
#
loop_
_entity_poly.entity_id
_entity_poly.type
_entity_poly.pdbx_seq_one_letter_code
_entity_poly.pdbx_strand_id
1 'polypeptide(L)'
;MRKNRIKELRKAQKITLKGLSEKLKEKGLSFSDSQLSYYEQGKRSPRNEDIWEALAEIFDVSLAYVMGMEMGLVNIYPPTL
;
A
#
# COMPACT_ATOMS: atom_id res chain seq x y z
N MET A 1 -5.84 -3.48 15.80
CA MET A 1 -5.63 -3.85 14.38
C MET A 1 -4.15 -3.70 14.05
N ARG A 2 -3.59 -4.62 13.27
CA ARG A 2 -2.19 -4.53 12.81
C ARG A 2 -2.06 -3.37 11.81
N LYS A 3 -0.94 -2.66 11.83
CA LYS A 3 -0.71 -1.50 10.97
C LYS A 3 -0.23 -1.96 9.59
N ASN A 4 -0.87 -1.47 8.52
CA ASN A 4 -0.41 -1.70 7.14
C ASN A 4 0.87 -0.89 6.81
N ARG A 5 1.51 -1.20 5.68
CA ARG A 5 2.77 -0.58 5.22
C ARG A 5 2.60 0.45 4.10
N ILE A 6 1.36 0.81 3.72
CA ILE A 6 1.07 1.67 2.56
C ILE A 6 1.87 2.99 2.62
N LYS A 7 1.85 3.66 3.78
CA LYS A 7 2.55 4.95 3.96
C LYS A 7 4.06 4.83 3.83
N GLU A 8 4.61 3.74 4.36
CA GLU A 8 6.04 3.47 4.34
C GLU A 8 6.50 3.21 2.91
N LEU A 9 5.82 2.29 2.21
CA LEU A 9 6.11 1.92 0.83
C LEU A 9 5.99 3.12 -0.11
N ARG A 10 4.89 3.88 0.00
CA ARG A 10 4.71 5.10 -0.81
C ARG A 10 5.85 6.10 -0.61
N LYS A 11 6.28 6.32 0.64
CA LYS A 11 7.39 7.23 0.94
C LYS A 11 8.74 6.71 0.47
N ALA A 12 9.01 5.41 0.62
CA ALA A 12 10.23 4.77 0.15
C ALA A 12 10.40 4.93 -1.36
N GLN A 13 9.29 4.81 -2.12
CA GLN A 13 9.27 5.04 -3.56
C GLN A 13 9.10 6.52 -3.97
N LYS A 14 9.10 7.46 -3.01
CA LYS A 14 8.95 8.91 -3.26
C LYS A 14 7.67 9.29 -4.02
N ILE A 15 6.59 8.53 -3.86
CA ILE A 15 5.29 8.79 -4.50
C ILE A 15 4.44 9.72 -3.61
N THR A 16 3.72 10.68 -4.19
CA THR A 16 2.74 11.52 -3.46
C THR A 16 1.41 10.78 -3.28
N LEU A 17 0.51 11.22 -2.39
CA LEU A 17 -0.83 10.61 -2.30
C LEU A 17 -1.59 10.71 -3.64
N LYS A 18 -1.50 11.87 -4.29
CA LYS A 18 -2.01 12.08 -5.65
C LYS A 18 -1.41 11.09 -6.65
N GLY A 19 -0.10 10.91 -6.66
CA GLY A 19 0.56 9.95 -7.57
C GLY A 19 0.14 8.50 -7.30
N LEU A 20 -0.09 8.12 -6.04
CA LEU A 20 -0.65 6.82 -5.71
C LEU A 20 -2.10 6.67 -6.22
N SER A 21 -2.91 7.72 -6.07
CA SER A 21 -4.28 7.78 -6.61
C SER A 21 -4.29 7.58 -8.13
N GLU A 22 -3.39 8.26 -8.86
CA GLU A 22 -3.24 8.12 -10.30
C GLU A 22 -2.84 6.70 -10.72
N LYS A 23 -1.87 6.08 -10.04
CA LYS A 23 -1.46 4.68 -10.29
C LYS A 23 -2.58 3.67 -10.02
N LEU A 24 -3.37 3.88 -8.96
CA LEU A 24 -4.52 3.04 -8.67
C LEU A 24 -5.61 3.22 -9.74
N LYS A 25 -5.79 4.45 -10.25
CA LYS A 25 -6.76 4.73 -11.32
C LYS A 25 -6.40 4.02 -12.62
N GLU A 26 -5.11 3.90 -12.95
CA GLU A 26 -4.63 3.09 -14.09
C GLU A 26 -5.01 1.61 -13.96
N LYS A 27 -5.19 1.11 -12.74
CA LYS A 27 -5.69 -0.24 -12.42
C LYS A 27 -7.21 -0.32 -12.28
N GLY A 28 -7.94 0.73 -12.67
CA GLY A 28 -9.41 0.78 -12.56
C GLY A 28 -9.95 1.11 -11.16
N LEU A 29 -9.07 1.50 -10.22
CA LEU A 29 -9.43 1.77 -8.83
C LEU A 29 -9.32 3.27 -8.50
N SER A 30 -10.43 3.92 -8.15
CA SER A 30 -10.46 5.36 -7.89
C SER A 30 -10.58 5.67 -6.40
N PHE A 31 -9.59 6.35 -5.84
CA PHE A 31 -9.56 6.80 -4.44
C PHE A 31 -9.03 8.23 -4.33
N SER A 32 -9.65 9.05 -3.49
CA SER A 32 -9.12 10.37 -3.16
C SER A 32 -7.90 10.29 -2.22
N ASP A 33 -7.05 11.33 -2.24
CA ASP A 33 -5.91 11.49 -1.33
C ASP A 33 -6.32 11.35 0.14
N SER A 34 -7.49 11.87 0.51
CA SER A 34 -8.04 11.76 1.87
C SER A 34 -8.41 10.33 2.25
N GLN A 35 -8.99 9.55 1.32
CA GLN A 35 -9.27 8.12 1.55
C GLN A 35 -7.98 7.34 1.73
N LEU A 36 -6.99 7.55 0.85
CA LEU A 36 -5.68 6.91 0.94
C LEU A 36 -4.96 7.29 2.24
N SER A 37 -5.03 8.55 2.65
CA SER A 37 -4.48 9.03 3.92
C SER A 37 -5.14 8.36 5.14
N TYR A 38 -6.44 8.08 5.09
CA TYR A 38 -7.12 7.30 6.13
C TYR A 38 -6.67 5.84 6.15
N TYR A 39 -6.43 5.23 4.99
CA TYR A 39 -5.86 3.88 4.90
C TYR A 39 -4.44 3.84 5.49
N GLU A 40 -3.58 4.78 5.13
CA GLU A 40 -2.22 4.92 5.66
C GLU A 40 -2.17 5.09 7.19
N GLN A 41 -3.17 5.76 7.75
CA GLN A 41 -3.27 6.01 9.20
C GLN A 41 -3.96 4.86 9.94
N GLY A 42 -4.51 3.86 9.24
CA GLY A 42 -5.32 2.79 9.84
C GLY A 42 -6.65 3.29 10.40
N LYS A 43 -7.07 4.53 10.09
CA LYS A 43 -8.38 5.08 10.47
C LYS A 43 -9.51 4.36 9.73
N ARG A 44 -9.21 3.85 8.54
CA ARG A 44 -10.04 2.96 7.74
C ARG A 44 -9.14 1.90 7.14
N SER A 45 -9.69 0.72 6.87
CA SER A 45 -9.02 -0.29 6.05
C SER A 45 -9.73 -0.38 4.70
N PRO A 46 -8.98 -0.60 3.62
CA PRO A 46 -9.57 -1.07 2.37
C PRO A 46 -10.40 -2.34 2.61
N ARG A 47 -11.60 -2.39 2.01
CA ARG A 47 -12.55 -3.51 2.18
C ARG A 47 -12.50 -4.52 1.05
N ASN A 48 -11.95 -4.11 -0.10
CA ASN A 48 -11.83 -4.95 -1.29
C ASN A 48 -10.43 -5.58 -1.32
N GLU A 49 -10.30 -6.79 -1.82
CA GLU A 49 -9.02 -7.47 -2.04
C GLU A 49 -8.26 -6.84 -3.23
N ASP A 50 -8.97 -6.41 -4.29
CA ASP A 50 -8.39 -5.82 -5.51
C ASP A 50 -7.43 -4.66 -5.24
N ILE A 51 -7.74 -3.81 -4.25
CA ILE A 51 -6.86 -2.68 -3.89
C ILE A 51 -5.59 -3.16 -3.20
N TRP A 52 -5.66 -4.21 -2.39
CA TRP A 52 -4.46 -4.73 -1.74
C TRP A 52 -3.52 -5.39 -2.76
N GLU A 53 -4.07 -6.13 -3.73
CA GLU A 53 -3.32 -6.66 -4.87
C GLU A 53 -2.71 -5.54 -5.72
N ALA A 54 -3.51 -4.52 -6.08
CA ALA A 54 -3.04 -3.37 -6.82
C ALA A 54 -1.90 -2.61 -6.11
N LEU A 55 -1.99 -2.46 -4.78
CA LEU A 55 -0.94 -1.85 -3.97
C LEU A 55 0.32 -2.74 -3.92
N ALA A 56 0.17 -4.04 -3.84
CA ALA A 56 1.28 -5.00 -3.88
C ALA A 56 2.04 -4.91 -5.21
N GLU A 57 1.31 -4.86 -6.33
CA GLU A 57 1.88 -4.67 -7.66
C GLU A 57 2.52 -3.28 -7.85
N ILE A 58 1.89 -2.21 -7.38
CA ILE A 58 2.45 -0.85 -7.47
C ILE A 58 3.75 -0.76 -6.66
N PHE A 59 3.80 -1.41 -5.50
CA PHE A 59 4.94 -1.33 -4.61
C PHE A 59 5.99 -2.43 -4.82
N ASP A 60 5.74 -3.37 -5.74
CA ASP A 60 6.56 -4.54 -6.03
C ASP A 60 6.92 -5.35 -4.76
N VAL A 61 5.89 -5.75 -4.00
CA VAL A 61 6.03 -6.50 -2.76
C VAL A 61 4.88 -7.49 -2.59
N SER A 62 4.96 -8.40 -1.61
CA SER A 62 3.88 -9.33 -1.31
C SER A 62 2.64 -8.61 -0.75
N LEU A 63 1.45 -9.15 -1.06
CA LEU A 63 0.18 -8.74 -0.48
C LEU A 63 0.24 -8.68 1.06
N ALA A 64 0.78 -9.75 1.65
CA ALA A 64 0.97 -9.87 3.09
C ALA A 64 1.88 -8.75 3.64
N TYR A 65 2.92 -8.34 2.92
CA TYR A 65 3.79 -7.24 3.33
C TYR A 65 3.07 -5.89 3.30
N VAL A 66 2.30 -5.57 2.24
CA VAL A 66 1.50 -4.34 2.19
C VAL A 66 0.51 -4.27 3.35
N MET A 67 -0.18 -5.38 3.62
CA MET A 67 -1.14 -5.50 4.72
C MET A 67 -0.45 -5.51 6.11
N GLY A 68 0.88 -5.59 6.13
CA GLY A 68 1.68 -5.64 7.35
C GLY A 68 1.57 -6.96 8.09
N MET A 69 1.21 -8.07 7.42
CA MET A 69 0.99 -9.42 7.98
C MET A 69 2.24 -10.28 8.09
N GLU A 70 3.33 -9.99 7.34
CA GLU A 70 4.56 -10.77 7.44
C GLU A 70 5.10 -10.79 8.87
N MET A 71 5.15 -11.99 9.46
CA MET A 71 5.62 -12.23 10.81
C MET A 71 7.16 -12.23 10.78
N GLY A 72 7.81 -11.21 11.35
CA GLY A 72 9.20 -11.29 11.84
C GLY A 72 10.35 -11.67 10.88
N LEU A 73 10.11 -11.95 9.60
CA LEU A 73 11.17 -12.26 8.61
C LEU A 73 11.73 -11.01 7.93
N VAL A 74 11.52 -9.83 8.53
CA VAL A 74 11.70 -8.48 7.97
C VAL A 74 13.15 -8.14 7.56
N ASN A 75 14.09 -9.09 7.59
CA ASN A 75 15.52 -8.80 7.39
C ASN A 75 16.21 -9.57 6.26
N ILE A 76 15.50 -10.37 5.45
CA ILE A 76 16.14 -11.18 4.41
C ILE A 76 15.74 -10.85 2.97
N TYR A 77 14.65 -10.10 2.75
CA TYR A 77 14.29 -9.62 1.42
C TYR A 77 13.80 -8.16 1.50
N PRO A 78 14.70 -7.17 1.45
CA PRO A 78 14.27 -5.80 1.15
C PRO A 78 13.55 -5.79 -0.21
N PRO A 79 12.55 -4.92 -0.41
CA PRO A 79 11.96 -4.70 -1.72
C PRO A 79 13.07 -4.47 -2.73
N THR A 80 13.12 -5.30 -3.76
CA THR A 80 14.06 -5.14 -4.86
C THR A 80 13.68 -3.87 -5.61
N LEU A 81 14.43 -2.79 -5.36
CA LEU A 81 14.42 -1.58 -6.19
C LEU A 81 15.19 -1.82 -7.49
#